data_AF-A0A7S6M851-F1
#
_entry.id   AF-A0A7S6M851-F1
#
_cell.length_a   1.000
_cell.length_b   1.000
_cell.length_c   1.000
_cell.angle_alpha   90.00
_cell.angle_beta   90.00
_cell.angle_gamma   90.00
#
_symmetry.space_group_name_H-M   'P 1'
#
loop_
_entity.id
_entity.type
_entity.pdbx_description
1 polymer ?
#
loop_
_entity_poly.entity_id
_entity_poly.type
_entity_poly.pdbx_seq_one_letter_code
_entity_poly.pdbx_strand_id
1 'polypeptide(L)'
;MKSTNIAVADANRRQLNTSARPCWAAFIAVALLGGALAPAQPANDNCQDAEGIAEFGLFVWDNVGATTDGVAHLCPTISRQANNDVWYCWESGFDGPVVVTTCGQTTIDTVVAVYDGCDCGAPLLACSDDACGLQSRATFNAVASQFYLIRVGSFSAAVTGSGGLLIESGILAGPILSPDATSAYYITEAATWHIGQAMAESLGGNLVTINSADENEFVRASVLRFDGADRRGWIGFTDQDREGDFTWISGEPVDFTNWGGGEPNNAGNNEHYTELLGGSGQWNDVPFNHALTRFALIEVNLDACTPPSVQQQPAPLEVLACDGQTINLNAAFAGSPAPQLQWQRAPLNEPESFIPLVDGVSNGAFISGAQTGDLTLTGVLPADTGIYHCLAFNACGNVYTQPVTLRVSLRGDMNCDGATNNFDIDPFVLALVDPPLYEATYPGCDPRNGDVNCDGGFNNFDIDPFVTLLISGP
;
A
#
# COMPACT_ATOMS: atom_id res chain seq x y z
N MET A 1 76.84 -18.20 -7.37
CA MET A 1 76.20 -17.84 -8.66
C MET A 1 74.87 -17.18 -8.34
N LYS A 2 74.70 -15.92 -8.79
CA LYS A 2 73.47 -15.12 -9.03
C LYS A 2 72.20 -15.49 -8.23
N SER A 3 71.74 -14.69 -7.25
CA SER A 3 70.77 -13.55 -7.36
C SER A 3 69.47 -13.97 -8.09
N THR A 4 68.25 -13.85 -7.55
CA THR A 4 67.55 -12.60 -7.15
C THR A 4 66.19 -12.87 -6.43
N ASN A 5 65.89 -12.03 -5.43
CA ASN A 5 64.63 -11.40 -4.94
C ASN A 5 63.27 -12.13 -4.85
N ILE A 6 62.60 -12.00 -3.68
CA ILE A 6 61.42 -11.13 -3.43
C ILE A 6 61.43 -10.74 -1.93
N ALA A 7 61.27 -9.44 -1.63
CA ALA A 7 61.23 -8.86 -0.29
C ALA A 7 59.80 -8.46 0.09
N VAL A 8 59.52 -8.59 1.39
CA VAL A 8 58.27 -8.28 2.10
C VAL A 8 58.20 -6.77 2.41
N ALA A 9 57.05 -6.13 2.20
CA ALA A 9 56.70 -4.80 2.72
C ALA A 9 55.27 -4.88 3.29
N ASP A 10 55.06 -4.75 4.60
CA ASP A 10 55.05 -3.56 5.47
C ASP A 10 53.63 -2.97 5.60
N ALA A 11 53.04 -3.16 6.78
CA ALA A 11 51.73 -2.65 7.19
C ALA A 11 51.95 -1.81 8.45
N ASN A 12 51.77 -0.49 8.34
CA ASN A 12 51.91 0.43 9.46
C ASN A 12 50.63 1.23 9.73
N ARG A 13 50.27 1.22 11.02
CA ARG A 13 49.18 1.90 11.72
C ARG A 13 49.03 3.37 11.32
N ARG A 14 47.78 3.83 11.17
CA ARG A 14 47.43 5.26 11.31
C ARG A 14 46.71 5.49 12.63
N GLN A 15 47.30 6.39 13.41
CA GLN A 15 46.77 6.93 14.65
C GLN A 15 45.70 7.98 14.36
N LEU A 16 44.61 7.94 15.14
CA LEU A 16 43.62 9.00 15.28
C LEU A 16 44.27 10.21 15.94
N ASN A 17 44.19 11.38 15.30
CA ASN A 17 44.64 12.65 15.87
C ASN A 17 43.44 13.56 16.07
N THR A 18 43.03 13.72 17.33
CA THR A 18 42.08 14.70 17.83
C THR A 18 42.77 16.06 17.94
N SER A 19 42.29 17.08 17.22
CA SER A 19 42.67 18.48 17.50
C SER A 19 41.45 19.39 17.42
N ALA A 20 40.93 19.74 18.59
CA ALA A 20 40.03 20.87 18.80
C ALA A 20 40.82 22.19 18.78
N ARG A 21 40.34 23.20 18.04
CA ARG A 21 40.69 24.63 18.20
C ARG A 21 39.52 25.53 17.73
N PRO A 22 39.41 26.77 18.25
CA PRO A 22 38.16 27.37 18.70
C PRO A 22 37.46 28.25 17.65
N CYS A 23 36.12 28.24 17.64
CA CYS A 23 35.31 29.21 16.91
C CYS A 23 35.40 30.58 17.57
N TRP A 24 35.92 31.56 16.81
CA TRP A 24 35.74 32.97 17.09
C TRP A 24 34.33 33.36 16.64
N ALA A 25 33.56 34.00 17.53
CA ALA A 25 32.26 34.55 17.19
C ALA A 25 32.42 35.75 16.24
N ALA A 26 32.10 35.56 14.97
CA ALA A 26 31.85 36.66 14.03
C ALA A 26 30.35 36.97 14.08
N PHE A 27 30.00 38.13 14.63
CA PHE A 27 28.66 38.71 14.46
C PHE A 27 28.46 39.06 12.99
N ILE A 28 27.75 38.20 12.26
CA ILE A 28 27.21 38.54 10.94
C ILE A 28 25.88 39.25 11.18
N ALA A 29 25.82 40.53 10.82
CA ALA A 29 24.56 41.26 10.72
C ALA A 29 23.74 40.64 9.58
N VAL A 30 22.66 39.94 9.91
CA VAL A 30 21.68 39.46 8.95
C VAL A 30 20.84 40.67 8.50
N ALA A 31 21.06 41.11 7.27
CA ALA A 31 20.11 41.98 6.60
C ALA A 31 18.85 41.14 6.30
N LEU A 32 17.73 41.48 6.95
CA LEU A 32 16.40 40.96 6.62
C LEU A 32 15.99 41.46 5.24
N LEU A 33 16.37 40.72 4.21
CA LEU A 33 15.69 40.77 2.92
C LEU A 33 14.46 39.87 3.04
N GLY A 34 13.27 40.47 2.98
CA GLY A 34 11.99 39.76 2.94
C GLY A 34 11.78 39.00 1.63
N GLY A 35 12.64 38.02 1.34
CA GLY A 35 12.37 36.99 0.36
C GLY A 35 11.54 35.89 1.02
N ALA A 36 10.45 35.49 0.40
CA ALA A 36 9.77 34.26 0.77
C ALA A 36 10.82 33.13 0.79
N LEU A 37 10.94 32.44 1.91
CA LEU A 37 11.74 31.21 2.00
C LEU A 37 11.20 30.26 0.92
N ALA A 38 12.08 29.75 0.07
CA ALA A 38 11.71 28.68 -0.85
C ALA A 38 11.12 27.51 -0.04
N PRO A 39 10.08 26.82 -0.54
CA PRO A 39 9.54 25.65 0.14
C PRO A 39 10.67 24.65 0.42
N ALA A 40 10.65 24.05 1.61
CA ALA A 40 11.62 23.01 1.96
C ALA A 40 11.41 21.80 1.03
N GLN A 41 12.51 21.18 0.61
CA GLN A 41 12.43 19.97 -0.23
C GLN A 41 11.82 18.82 0.58
N PRO A 42 10.96 17.98 -0.04
CA PRO A 42 10.47 16.75 0.57
C PRO A 42 11.62 15.84 1.03
N ALA A 43 11.37 15.03 2.06
CA ALA A 43 12.39 14.13 2.61
C ALA A 43 12.85 13.07 1.58
N ASN A 44 11.95 12.68 0.68
CA ASN A 44 12.18 11.71 -0.38
C ASN A 44 12.35 12.37 -1.77
N ASP A 45 12.84 13.62 -1.79
CA ASP A 45 13.16 14.34 -3.04
C ASP A 45 14.32 13.68 -3.79
N ASN A 46 15.37 13.26 -3.08
CA ASN A 46 16.45 12.53 -3.74
C ASN A 46 16.09 11.05 -3.85
N CYS A 47 16.38 10.47 -5.00
CA CYS A 47 16.23 9.04 -5.22
C CYS A 47 17.01 8.16 -4.22
N GLN A 48 18.15 8.63 -3.69
CA GLN A 48 18.90 7.88 -2.67
C GLN A 48 18.21 7.84 -1.31
N ASP A 49 17.30 8.79 -1.08
CA ASP A 49 16.54 8.97 0.16
C ASP A 49 15.09 8.48 -0.03
N ALA A 50 14.86 7.55 -0.97
CA ALA A 50 13.54 7.01 -1.28
C ALA A 50 12.84 6.49 -0.01
N GLU A 51 11.60 6.90 0.19
CA GLU A 51 10.82 6.50 1.35
C GLU A 51 10.46 5.02 1.28
N GLY A 52 10.81 4.26 2.32
CA GLY A 52 10.45 2.86 2.42
C GLY A 52 8.95 2.71 2.63
N ILE A 53 8.27 2.07 1.67
CA ILE A 53 6.87 1.68 1.74
C ILE A 53 6.75 0.20 1.42
N ALA A 54 5.62 -0.42 1.76
CA ALA A 54 5.38 -1.82 1.47
C ALA A 54 3.89 -2.05 1.27
N GLU A 55 3.55 -3.18 0.65
CA GLU A 55 2.19 -3.67 0.48
C GLU A 55 1.28 -2.75 -0.35
N PHE A 56 0.05 -3.19 -0.58
CA PHE A 56 -0.96 -2.35 -1.24
C PHE A 56 -1.45 -1.24 -0.33
N GLY A 57 -1.70 -0.07 -0.92
CA GLY A 57 -2.15 1.08 -0.16
C GLY A 57 -2.21 2.37 -0.97
N LEU A 58 -2.81 3.38 -0.35
CA LEU A 58 -2.78 4.75 -0.84
C LEU A 58 -1.70 5.51 -0.06
N PHE A 59 -0.61 5.85 -0.74
CA PHE A 59 0.50 6.60 -0.18
C PHE A 59 0.35 8.07 -0.54
N VAL A 60 0.42 8.97 0.45
CA VAL A 60 0.33 10.41 0.18
C VAL A 60 1.69 10.92 -0.23
N TRP A 61 1.72 11.76 -1.27
CA TRP A 61 2.91 12.42 -1.76
C TRP A 61 2.68 13.91 -1.92
N ASP A 62 3.76 14.68 -1.76
CA ASP A 62 3.82 16.12 -2.01
C ASP A 62 5.15 16.44 -2.68
N ASN A 63 5.11 16.98 -3.90
CA ASN A 63 6.30 17.36 -4.64
C ASN A 63 6.52 18.88 -4.68
N VAL A 64 5.80 19.65 -3.85
CA VAL A 64 6.04 21.10 -3.72
C VAL A 64 7.44 21.34 -3.18
N GLY A 65 8.28 21.96 -4.00
CA GLY A 65 9.68 22.23 -3.67
C GLY A 65 10.65 21.10 -4.04
N ALA A 66 10.16 19.96 -4.53
CA ALA A 66 10.99 18.89 -5.05
C ALA A 66 11.82 19.36 -6.26
N THR A 67 13.02 18.82 -6.39
CA THR A 67 13.85 18.92 -7.59
C THR A 67 13.60 17.70 -8.48
N THR A 68 14.35 17.61 -9.58
CA THR A 68 14.24 16.46 -10.49
C THR A 68 15.56 15.72 -10.46
N ASP A 69 15.56 14.49 -9.95
CA ASP A 69 16.78 13.71 -9.83
C ASP A 69 16.64 12.26 -10.37
N GLY A 70 17.55 11.37 -9.95
CA GLY A 70 17.69 10.02 -10.47
C GLY A 70 18.30 9.93 -11.89
N VAL A 71 18.40 8.70 -12.42
CA VAL A 71 18.82 8.52 -13.80
C VAL A 71 17.74 9.07 -14.73
N ALA A 72 18.13 10.02 -15.58
CA ALA A 72 17.27 10.53 -16.64
C ALA A 72 16.87 9.37 -17.55
N HIS A 73 15.58 9.07 -17.58
CA HIS A 73 15.02 8.02 -18.43
C HIS A 73 13.82 8.61 -19.16
N LEU A 74 13.74 8.32 -20.46
CA LEU A 74 12.56 8.66 -21.24
C LEU A 74 11.60 7.49 -21.12
N CYS A 75 10.43 7.75 -20.57
CA CYS A 75 9.34 6.78 -20.57
C CYS A 75 9.01 6.41 -22.03
N PRO A 76 9.25 5.16 -22.48
CA PRO A 76 9.24 4.83 -23.91
C PRO A 76 7.91 5.12 -24.61
N THR A 77 6.81 5.09 -23.87
CA THR A 77 5.45 5.35 -24.37
C THR A 77 5.21 6.82 -24.73
N ILE A 78 5.97 7.75 -24.14
CA ILE A 78 5.75 9.21 -24.26
C ILE A 78 7.02 10.02 -24.55
N SER A 79 8.20 9.37 -24.52
CA SER A 79 9.53 9.98 -24.72
C SER A 79 9.83 11.17 -23.79
N ARG A 80 9.43 11.09 -22.50
CA ARG A 80 9.64 12.15 -21.48
C ARG A 80 10.01 11.57 -20.11
N GLN A 81 10.53 12.44 -19.24
CA GLN A 81 10.93 12.15 -17.86
C GLN A 81 9.95 12.85 -16.88
N ALA A 82 9.73 12.26 -15.70
CA ALA A 82 9.05 12.90 -14.59
C ALA A 82 9.88 14.07 -14.02
N ASN A 83 9.24 15.20 -13.74
CA ASN A 83 9.85 16.38 -13.14
C ASN A 83 9.36 16.55 -11.70
N ASN A 84 10.09 17.28 -10.85
CA ASN A 84 9.73 17.54 -9.46
C ASN A 84 9.31 16.23 -8.77
N ASP A 85 10.25 15.30 -8.63
CA ASP A 85 9.95 13.93 -8.28
C ASP A 85 10.11 13.65 -6.79
N VAL A 86 9.37 12.64 -6.36
CA VAL A 86 9.54 12.01 -5.07
C VAL A 86 9.65 10.51 -5.27
N TRP A 87 10.41 9.87 -4.38
CA TRP A 87 10.85 8.50 -4.55
C TRP A 87 10.40 7.61 -3.41
N TYR A 88 10.00 6.39 -3.77
CA TYR A 88 9.54 5.37 -2.85
C TYR A 88 10.27 4.06 -3.14
N CYS A 89 10.73 3.37 -2.11
CA CYS A 89 11.24 2.01 -2.20
C CYS A 89 10.15 1.06 -1.69
N TRP A 90 9.47 0.38 -2.60
CA TRP A 90 8.31 -0.46 -2.31
C TRP A 90 8.67 -1.95 -2.23
N GLU A 91 8.38 -2.60 -1.10
CA GLU A 91 8.50 -4.06 -0.94
C GLU A 91 7.20 -4.78 -1.32
N SER A 92 7.29 -5.80 -2.17
CA SER A 92 6.14 -6.65 -2.53
C SER A 92 5.96 -7.81 -1.54
N GLY A 93 4.77 -7.95 -0.95
CA GLY A 93 4.41 -9.11 -0.14
C GLY A 93 3.98 -10.35 -0.93
N PHE A 94 3.84 -10.26 -2.25
CA PHE A 94 3.26 -11.32 -3.09
C PHE A 94 3.85 -11.32 -4.51
N ASP A 95 3.58 -12.40 -5.24
CA ASP A 95 3.84 -12.51 -6.68
C ASP A 95 2.57 -12.13 -7.45
N GLY A 96 2.67 -11.23 -8.42
CA GLY A 96 1.49 -10.87 -9.21
C GLY A 96 1.64 -9.58 -10.01
N PRO A 97 0.71 -9.30 -10.93
CA PRO A 97 0.63 -7.99 -11.54
C PRO A 97 0.23 -6.94 -10.49
N VAL A 98 0.89 -5.80 -10.53
CA VAL A 98 0.70 -4.66 -9.62
C VAL A 98 0.42 -3.41 -10.44
N VAL A 99 -0.52 -2.60 -9.96
CA VAL A 99 -0.88 -1.31 -10.55
C VAL A 99 -0.40 -0.22 -9.62
N VAL A 100 0.37 0.72 -10.17
CA VAL A 100 0.81 1.95 -9.48
C VAL A 100 0.14 3.12 -10.19
N THR A 101 -0.70 3.86 -9.50
CA THR A 101 -1.60 4.84 -10.14
C THR A 101 -1.83 6.10 -9.31
N THR A 102 -1.91 7.23 -10.00
CA THR A 102 -2.38 8.51 -9.46
C THR A 102 -3.80 8.84 -9.93
N CYS A 103 -4.43 7.94 -10.69
CA CYS A 103 -5.80 8.10 -11.21
C CYS A 103 -6.83 8.28 -10.10
N GLY A 104 -7.59 9.38 -10.18
CA GLY A 104 -8.56 9.79 -9.17
C GLY A 104 -7.95 10.31 -7.87
N GLN A 105 -6.62 10.33 -7.74
CA GLN A 105 -5.92 10.63 -6.48
C GLN A 105 -5.27 12.01 -6.45
N THR A 106 -5.29 12.75 -7.55
CA THR A 106 -4.79 14.12 -7.62
C THR A 106 -5.51 14.90 -8.72
N THR A 107 -5.16 16.17 -8.91
CA THR A 107 -5.58 16.99 -10.05
C THR A 107 -4.41 17.48 -10.89
N ILE A 108 -3.17 17.22 -10.45
CA ILE A 108 -1.99 17.64 -11.21
C ILE A 108 -1.66 16.64 -12.31
N ASP A 109 -0.90 17.13 -13.29
CA ASP A 109 -0.42 16.38 -14.44
C ASP A 109 0.79 15.53 -14.03
N THR A 110 0.60 14.22 -13.85
CA THR A 110 1.58 13.32 -13.20
C THR A 110 2.23 12.35 -14.15
N VAL A 111 3.50 12.04 -13.90
CA VAL A 111 4.26 10.92 -14.49
C VAL A 111 4.59 9.92 -13.39
N VAL A 112 4.35 8.63 -13.64
CA VAL A 112 4.76 7.52 -12.75
C VAL A 112 5.76 6.62 -13.47
N ALA A 113 6.80 6.18 -12.77
CA ALA A 113 7.75 5.17 -13.24
C ALA A 113 8.09 4.16 -12.14
N VAL A 114 8.32 2.90 -12.54
CA VAL A 114 8.64 1.77 -11.65
C VAL A 114 9.91 1.09 -12.15
N TYR A 115 10.82 0.75 -11.23
CA TYR A 115 12.12 0.13 -11.53
C TYR A 115 12.36 -1.16 -10.73
N ASP A 116 13.23 -2.01 -11.26
CA ASP A 116 13.63 -3.30 -10.68
C ASP A 116 14.74 -3.12 -9.63
N GLY A 117 14.35 -3.06 -8.35
CA GLY A 117 15.23 -2.72 -7.21
C GLY A 117 15.03 -1.30 -6.70
N CYS A 118 15.71 -0.94 -5.60
CA CYS A 118 15.65 0.42 -5.00
C CYS A 118 16.87 1.31 -5.29
N ASP A 119 17.77 0.86 -6.15
CA ASP A 119 18.92 1.66 -6.57
C ASP A 119 18.50 2.68 -7.65
N CYS A 120 19.03 3.90 -7.60
CA CYS A 120 18.70 4.96 -8.57
C CYS A 120 19.07 4.66 -10.04
N GLY A 121 19.85 3.60 -10.28
CA GLY A 121 20.21 3.10 -11.60
C GLY A 121 19.48 1.82 -12.00
N ALA A 122 18.47 1.41 -11.23
CA ALA A 122 17.66 0.23 -11.48
C ALA A 122 17.03 0.24 -12.90
N PRO A 123 16.91 -0.91 -13.57
CA PRO A 123 16.22 -1.01 -14.85
C PRO A 123 14.76 -0.57 -14.75
N LEU A 124 14.30 0.24 -15.71
CA LEU A 124 12.89 0.64 -15.81
C LEU A 124 12.01 -0.56 -16.19
N LEU A 125 10.98 -0.81 -15.39
CA LEU A 125 9.98 -1.86 -15.62
C LEU A 125 8.73 -1.32 -16.32
N ALA A 126 8.19 -0.21 -15.82
CA ALA A 126 6.96 0.38 -16.32
C ALA A 126 6.94 1.89 -16.12
N CYS A 127 6.20 2.62 -16.95
CA CYS A 127 6.00 4.06 -16.77
C CYS A 127 4.75 4.55 -17.52
N SER A 128 4.24 5.70 -17.08
CA SER A 128 2.98 6.30 -17.56
C SER A 128 2.96 7.81 -17.30
N ASP A 129 2.05 8.53 -17.96
CA ASP A 129 1.83 10.00 -17.82
C ASP A 129 0.33 10.30 -17.95
N ASP A 130 -0.27 9.98 -19.10
CA ASP A 130 -1.68 10.25 -19.39
C ASP A 130 -2.51 8.96 -19.56
N ALA A 131 -2.70 8.19 -18.49
CA ALA A 131 -3.51 6.96 -18.55
C ALA A 131 -5.02 7.21 -18.32
N CYS A 132 -5.38 8.23 -17.54
CA CYS A 132 -6.76 8.49 -17.11
C CYS A 132 -7.08 9.99 -17.14
N GLY A 133 -6.71 10.66 -18.23
CA GLY A 133 -6.66 12.11 -18.33
C GLY A 133 -5.21 12.56 -18.14
N LEU A 134 -4.97 13.49 -17.21
CA LEU A 134 -3.64 14.00 -16.86
C LEU A 134 -2.92 13.15 -15.79
N GLN A 135 -3.44 11.96 -15.51
CA GLN A 135 -2.99 11.13 -14.40
C GLN A 135 -2.45 9.81 -14.91
N SER A 136 -1.50 9.29 -14.17
CA SER A 136 -0.66 8.18 -14.55
C SER A 136 -1.15 6.86 -13.98
N ARG A 137 -0.95 5.79 -14.77
CA ARG A 137 -1.14 4.40 -14.35
C ARG A 137 -0.11 3.51 -15.01
N ALA A 138 0.75 2.89 -14.20
CA ALA A 138 1.76 1.95 -14.63
C ALA A 138 1.46 0.55 -14.06
N THR A 139 1.68 -0.49 -14.87
CA THR A 139 1.47 -1.88 -14.47
C THR A 139 2.77 -2.65 -14.66
N PHE A 140 3.15 -3.47 -13.67
CA PHE A 140 4.32 -4.34 -13.74
C PHE A 140 4.05 -5.66 -13.01
N ASN A 141 4.88 -6.68 -13.23
CA ASN A 141 4.80 -7.94 -12.50
C ASN A 141 5.77 -7.90 -11.32
N ALA A 142 5.24 -7.93 -10.10
CA ALA A 142 6.02 -7.99 -8.87
C ALA A 142 6.27 -9.45 -8.45
N VAL A 143 7.36 -9.63 -7.71
CA VAL A 143 7.80 -10.89 -7.11
C VAL A 143 7.87 -10.70 -5.60
N ALA A 144 7.41 -11.70 -4.85
CA ALA A 144 7.38 -11.64 -3.39
C ALA A 144 8.76 -11.39 -2.78
N SER A 145 8.82 -10.54 -1.75
CA SER A 145 10.03 -10.08 -1.06
C SER A 145 11.06 -9.38 -1.95
N GLN A 146 10.66 -8.93 -3.15
CA GLN A 146 11.47 -8.02 -3.96
C GLN A 146 11.09 -6.57 -3.73
N PHE A 147 12.07 -5.70 -3.95
CA PHE A 147 11.94 -4.26 -3.80
C PHE A 147 11.88 -3.58 -5.16
N TYR A 148 11.05 -2.55 -5.27
CA TYR A 148 10.83 -1.78 -6.49
C TYR A 148 10.89 -0.28 -6.18
N LEU A 149 11.74 0.44 -6.89
CA LEU A 149 11.77 1.89 -6.82
C LEU A 149 10.57 2.43 -7.60
N ILE A 150 9.83 3.34 -6.99
CA ILE A 150 8.70 4.03 -7.60
C ILE A 150 8.99 5.52 -7.57
N ARG A 151 8.88 6.14 -8.75
CA ARG A 151 9.02 7.58 -8.95
C ARG A 151 7.67 8.16 -9.27
N VAL A 152 7.28 9.18 -8.53
CA VAL A 152 6.10 10.00 -8.83
C VAL A 152 6.57 11.42 -9.05
N GLY A 153 6.21 12.01 -10.19
CA GLY A 153 6.51 13.40 -10.47
C GLY A 153 5.46 14.03 -11.37
N SER A 154 5.74 15.23 -11.86
CA SER A 154 4.88 16.01 -12.74
C SER A 154 5.35 16.01 -14.19
N PHE A 155 4.42 16.22 -15.11
CA PHE A 155 4.66 16.35 -16.55
C PHE A 155 5.67 17.44 -16.91
N SER A 156 5.74 18.51 -16.12
CA SER A 156 6.71 19.58 -16.30
C SER A 156 7.18 20.17 -14.98
N ALA A 157 8.39 20.75 -14.97
CA ALA A 157 8.94 21.42 -13.80
C ALA A 157 8.12 22.63 -13.30
N ALA A 158 7.16 23.12 -14.10
CA ALA A 158 6.27 24.23 -13.71
C ALA A 158 5.06 23.77 -12.88
N VAL A 159 4.82 22.46 -12.80
CA VAL A 159 3.70 21.86 -12.07
C VAL A 159 4.24 21.21 -10.81
N THR A 160 3.65 21.53 -9.67
CA THR A 160 3.87 20.87 -8.39
C THR A 160 2.53 20.80 -7.65
N GLY A 161 2.46 19.94 -6.65
CA GLY A 161 1.29 19.74 -5.80
C GLY A 161 1.41 18.46 -5.02
N SER A 162 0.28 18.02 -4.51
CA SER A 162 0.17 16.81 -3.70
C SER A 162 -0.92 15.88 -4.25
N GLY A 163 -0.91 14.65 -3.77
CA GLY A 163 -1.88 13.64 -4.19
C GLY A 163 -1.69 12.32 -3.46
N GLY A 164 -2.46 11.34 -3.91
CA GLY A 164 -2.25 9.94 -3.55
C GLY A 164 -1.55 9.15 -4.66
N LEU A 165 -0.77 8.17 -4.25
CA LEU A 165 -0.16 7.11 -5.05
C LEU A 165 -0.82 5.81 -4.59
N LEU A 166 -1.75 5.30 -5.38
CA LEU A 166 -2.40 4.03 -5.10
C LEU A 166 -1.54 2.90 -5.69
N ILE A 167 -1.10 1.98 -4.85
CA ILE A 167 -0.49 0.71 -5.24
C ILE A 167 -1.50 -0.38 -4.93
N GLU A 168 -1.96 -1.09 -5.94
CA GLU A 168 -3.04 -2.08 -5.81
C GLU A 168 -2.77 -3.34 -6.63
N SER A 169 -3.51 -4.41 -6.30
CA SER A 169 -3.45 -5.65 -7.07
C SER A 169 -3.87 -5.40 -8.51
N GLY A 170 -3.23 -6.07 -9.45
CA GLY A 170 -3.63 -6.05 -10.85
C GLY A 170 -4.92 -6.81 -11.14
N ILE A 171 -5.84 -7.02 -10.19
CA ILE A 171 -7.14 -7.65 -10.46
C ILE A 171 -8.03 -6.66 -11.21
N LEU A 172 -8.47 -7.05 -12.41
CA LEU A 172 -9.37 -6.23 -13.24
C LEU A 172 -10.84 -6.48 -12.94
N ALA A 173 -11.21 -7.74 -12.68
CA ALA A 173 -12.57 -8.11 -12.29
C ALA A 173 -12.59 -9.42 -11.51
N GLY A 174 -13.58 -9.55 -10.64
CA GLY A 174 -13.82 -10.71 -9.79
C GLY A 174 -14.38 -10.33 -8.42
N PRO A 175 -14.95 -11.28 -7.65
CA PRO A 175 -15.27 -12.64 -8.08
C PRO A 175 -16.43 -12.66 -9.08
N ILE A 176 -16.24 -13.36 -10.20
CA ILE A 176 -17.30 -13.71 -11.15
C ILE A 176 -17.67 -15.17 -10.85
N LEU A 177 -18.87 -15.42 -10.36
CA LEU A 177 -19.27 -16.76 -9.93
C LEU A 177 -19.64 -17.64 -11.12
N SER A 178 -19.30 -18.93 -11.05
CA SER A 178 -19.86 -19.95 -11.95
C SER A 178 -21.40 -19.94 -11.88
N PRO A 179 -22.11 -20.43 -12.91
CA PRO A 179 -23.58 -20.49 -12.92
C PRO A 179 -24.19 -21.26 -11.73
N ASP A 180 -23.47 -22.24 -11.19
CA ASP A 180 -23.84 -23.04 -10.02
C ASP A 180 -23.23 -22.51 -8.70
N ALA A 181 -22.44 -21.43 -8.76
CA ALA A 181 -21.77 -20.77 -7.64
C ALA A 181 -20.82 -21.66 -6.83
N THR A 182 -20.22 -22.67 -7.46
CA THR A 182 -19.21 -23.57 -6.88
C THR A 182 -17.78 -23.12 -7.13
N SER A 183 -17.55 -22.22 -8.10
CA SER A 183 -16.25 -21.60 -8.38
C SER A 183 -16.38 -20.07 -8.49
N ALA A 184 -15.35 -19.36 -8.04
CA ALA A 184 -15.15 -17.93 -8.26
C ALA A 184 -14.01 -17.70 -9.23
N TYR A 185 -14.24 -16.86 -10.24
CA TYR A 185 -13.25 -16.53 -11.26
C TYR A 185 -12.81 -15.08 -11.15
N TYR A 186 -11.52 -14.85 -11.42
CA TYR A 186 -10.92 -13.52 -11.47
C TYR A 186 -10.15 -13.37 -12.77
N ILE A 187 -10.04 -12.13 -13.24
CA ILE A 187 -9.14 -11.75 -14.32
C ILE A 187 -8.19 -10.68 -13.81
N THR A 188 -6.90 -10.84 -14.09
CA THR A 188 -5.87 -9.86 -13.76
C THR A 188 -5.37 -9.14 -15.00
N GLU A 189 -4.63 -8.06 -14.79
CA GLU A 189 -3.75 -7.43 -15.75
C GLU A 189 -2.79 -8.42 -16.40
N ALA A 190 -2.23 -8.02 -17.54
CA ALA A 190 -1.35 -8.87 -18.31
C ALA A 190 -0.07 -9.26 -17.53
N ALA A 191 0.23 -10.56 -17.52
CA ALA A 191 1.35 -11.13 -16.78
C ALA A 191 2.05 -12.23 -17.59
N THR A 192 3.17 -12.75 -17.09
CA THR A 192 3.67 -14.06 -17.53
C THR A 192 2.78 -15.16 -16.95
N TRP A 193 2.85 -16.37 -17.53
CA TRP A 193 2.09 -17.51 -17.01
C TRP A 193 2.44 -17.80 -15.55
N HIS A 194 3.73 -17.84 -15.21
CA HIS A 194 4.19 -18.09 -13.84
C HIS A 194 3.70 -17.04 -12.83
N ILE A 195 3.74 -15.75 -13.20
CA ILE A 195 3.24 -14.67 -12.34
C ILE A 195 1.72 -14.76 -12.19
N GLY A 196 1.00 -15.12 -13.26
CA GLY A 196 -0.44 -15.38 -13.21
C GLY A 196 -0.79 -16.55 -12.28
N GLN A 197 -0.02 -17.64 -12.32
CA GLN A 197 -0.19 -18.79 -11.43
C GLN A 197 0.12 -18.43 -9.97
N ALA A 198 1.20 -17.71 -9.70
CA ALA A 198 1.53 -17.31 -8.33
C ALA A 198 0.47 -16.36 -7.75
N MET A 199 -0.08 -15.46 -8.57
CA MET A 199 -1.24 -14.64 -8.18
C MET A 199 -2.47 -15.52 -7.89
N ALA A 200 -2.73 -16.53 -8.71
CA ALA A 200 -3.82 -17.47 -8.49
C ALA A 200 -3.69 -18.22 -7.15
N GLU A 201 -2.48 -18.71 -6.84
CA GLU A 201 -2.15 -19.37 -5.58
C GLU A 201 -2.34 -18.42 -4.39
N SER A 202 -2.03 -17.13 -4.54
CA SER A 202 -2.27 -16.13 -3.48
C SER A 202 -3.75 -15.90 -3.19
N LEU A 203 -4.63 -16.09 -4.19
CA LEU A 203 -6.09 -16.11 -4.03
C LEU A 203 -6.62 -17.48 -3.55
N GLY A 204 -5.73 -18.46 -3.38
CA GLY A 204 -6.04 -19.83 -2.99
C GLY A 204 -6.67 -20.69 -4.09
N GLY A 205 -6.42 -20.33 -5.35
CA GLY A 205 -6.84 -21.05 -6.54
C GLY A 205 -5.66 -21.41 -7.43
N ASN A 206 -5.96 -21.60 -8.72
CA ASN A 206 -4.98 -21.82 -9.78
C ASN A 206 -5.36 -21.01 -11.02
N LEU A 207 -4.46 -20.88 -11.98
CA LEU A 207 -4.89 -20.55 -13.34
C LEU A 207 -5.98 -21.53 -13.77
N VAL A 208 -7.03 -21.00 -14.41
CA VAL A 208 -8.32 -21.68 -14.61
C VAL A 208 -8.17 -23.07 -15.23
N THR A 209 -8.88 -24.04 -14.65
CA THR A 209 -9.13 -25.34 -15.26
C THR A 209 -10.34 -25.23 -16.18
N ILE A 210 -10.36 -25.91 -17.33
CA ILE A 210 -11.54 -25.94 -18.20
C ILE A 210 -11.85 -27.37 -18.60
N ASN A 211 -12.82 -27.99 -17.93
CA ASN A 211 -13.18 -29.40 -18.10
C ASN A 211 -14.50 -29.63 -18.85
N SER A 212 -15.11 -28.58 -19.40
CA SER A 212 -16.28 -28.72 -20.28
C SER A 212 -16.39 -27.61 -21.33
N ALA A 213 -17.16 -27.88 -22.39
CA ALA A 213 -17.47 -26.88 -23.40
C ALA A 213 -18.30 -25.71 -22.86
N ASP A 214 -19.21 -25.97 -21.91
CA ASP A 214 -20.04 -24.94 -21.27
C ASP A 214 -19.18 -24.03 -20.39
N GLU A 215 -18.26 -24.60 -19.62
CA GLU A 215 -17.27 -23.84 -18.85
C GLU A 215 -16.35 -23.01 -19.75
N ASN A 216 -15.85 -23.58 -20.85
CA ASN A 216 -15.03 -22.85 -21.80
C ASN A 216 -15.74 -21.59 -22.31
N GLU A 217 -17.03 -21.73 -22.65
CA GLU A 217 -17.84 -20.61 -23.12
C GLU A 217 -18.10 -19.59 -22.01
N PHE A 218 -18.37 -20.03 -20.77
CA PHE A 218 -18.53 -19.15 -19.62
C PHE A 218 -17.24 -18.36 -19.33
N VAL A 219 -16.09 -19.04 -19.20
CA VAL A 219 -14.79 -18.40 -18.95
C VAL A 219 -14.47 -17.41 -20.07
N ARG A 220 -14.69 -17.78 -21.34
CA ARG A 220 -14.46 -16.88 -22.48
C ARG A 220 -15.38 -15.67 -22.47
N ALA A 221 -16.70 -15.86 -22.30
CA ALA A 221 -17.69 -14.82 -22.51
C ALA A 221 -17.88 -13.92 -21.28
N SER A 222 -17.81 -14.50 -20.08
CA SER A 222 -18.11 -13.81 -18.82
C SER A 222 -16.86 -13.36 -18.07
N VAL A 223 -15.76 -14.12 -18.13
CA VAL A 223 -14.52 -13.78 -17.39
C VAL A 223 -13.54 -13.02 -18.29
N LEU A 224 -13.07 -13.62 -19.38
CA LEU A 224 -12.08 -13.02 -20.28
C LEU A 224 -12.60 -11.74 -20.97
N ARG A 225 -13.91 -11.74 -21.27
CA ARG A 225 -14.61 -10.64 -21.95
C ARG A 225 -15.62 -9.94 -21.05
N PHE A 226 -15.34 -9.85 -19.74
CA PHE A 226 -16.24 -9.26 -18.73
C PHE A 226 -16.75 -7.85 -19.09
N ASP A 227 -15.94 -7.05 -19.81
CA ASP A 227 -16.29 -5.70 -20.28
C ASP A 227 -16.49 -5.62 -21.81
N GLY A 228 -16.57 -6.79 -22.48
CA GLY A 228 -16.78 -6.92 -23.92
C GLY A 228 -15.52 -6.81 -24.78
N ALA A 229 -14.37 -6.37 -24.24
CA ALA A 229 -13.14 -6.26 -25.03
C ALA A 229 -12.62 -7.65 -25.43
N ASP A 230 -11.98 -7.72 -26.61
CA ASP A 230 -11.37 -8.96 -27.09
C ASP A 230 -9.93 -9.07 -26.57
N ARG A 231 -9.69 -10.09 -25.75
CA ARG A 231 -8.42 -10.34 -25.03
C ARG A 231 -7.98 -11.78 -25.19
N ARG A 232 -6.78 -12.08 -24.73
CA ARG A 232 -6.25 -13.44 -24.60
C ARG A 232 -5.83 -13.68 -23.16
N GLY A 233 -6.22 -14.82 -22.61
CA GLY A 233 -6.01 -15.13 -21.20
C GLY A 233 -5.18 -16.39 -20.99
N TRP A 234 -4.32 -16.41 -19.97
CA TRP A 234 -3.67 -17.63 -19.52
C TRP A 234 -4.68 -18.57 -18.88
N ILE A 235 -4.55 -19.87 -19.19
CA ILE A 235 -5.25 -20.96 -18.49
C ILE A 235 -4.22 -21.92 -17.88
N GLY A 236 -4.66 -22.78 -16.96
CA GLY A 236 -3.78 -23.67 -16.20
C GLY A 236 -3.21 -24.86 -16.97
N PHE A 237 -3.51 -25.00 -18.27
CA PHE A 237 -3.08 -26.15 -19.08
C PHE A 237 -1.65 -25.98 -19.58
N THR A 238 -0.77 -26.92 -19.27
CA THR A 238 0.67 -26.82 -19.56
C THR A 238 1.33 -28.18 -19.73
N ASP A 239 2.37 -28.27 -20.54
CA ASP A 239 3.24 -29.45 -20.66
C ASP A 239 4.67 -29.18 -20.14
N GLN A 240 4.84 -28.15 -19.28
CA GLN A 240 6.15 -27.70 -18.76
C GLN A 240 7.01 -28.83 -18.15
N ASP A 241 6.39 -29.88 -17.60
CA ASP A 241 7.09 -31.01 -17.00
C ASP A 241 7.53 -32.06 -18.03
N ARG A 242 6.77 -32.21 -19.11
CA ARG A 242 7.01 -33.19 -20.16
C ARG A 242 6.36 -32.76 -21.48
N GLU A 243 7.20 -32.34 -22.42
CA GLU A 243 6.82 -31.99 -23.80
C GLU A 243 5.81 -32.97 -24.42
N GLY A 244 4.71 -32.43 -24.93
CA GLY A 244 3.60 -33.15 -25.56
C GLY A 244 2.61 -33.81 -24.59
N ASP A 245 2.82 -33.67 -23.28
CA ASP A 245 1.99 -34.23 -22.21
C ASP A 245 1.35 -33.11 -21.38
N PHE A 246 0.35 -32.46 -21.96
CA PHE A 246 -0.36 -31.37 -21.29
C PHE A 246 -1.19 -31.86 -20.09
N THR A 247 -1.09 -31.14 -18.98
CA THR A 247 -1.81 -31.38 -17.73
C THR A 247 -2.31 -30.06 -17.13
N TRP A 248 -3.31 -30.13 -16.25
CA TRP A 248 -3.76 -28.96 -15.50
C TRP A 248 -2.86 -28.73 -14.29
N ILE A 249 -2.39 -27.49 -14.10
CA ILE A 249 -1.58 -27.11 -12.94
C ILE A 249 -2.32 -27.30 -11.60
N SER A 250 -3.65 -27.25 -11.62
CA SER A 250 -4.53 -27.58 -10.49
C SER A 250 -4.44 -29.04 -10.05
N GLY A 251 -3.93 -29.93 -10.91
CA GLY A 251 -3.91 -31.38 -10.70
C GLY A 251 -5.22 -32.09 -11.07
N GLU A 252 -6.21 -31.37 -11.59
CA GLU A 252 -7.46 -31.94 -12.07
C GLU A 252 -7.26 -32.84 -13.31
N PRO A 253 -8.14 -33.83 -13.53
CA PRO A 253 -8.07 -34.68 -14.72
C PRO A 253 -8.32 -33.88 -16.00
N VAL A 254 -7.72 -34.34 -17.11
CA VAL A 254 -7.91 -33.73 -18.44
C VAL A 254 -9.10 -34.39 -19.13
N ASP A 255 -10.29 -33.84 -18.94
CA ASP A 255 -11.54 -34.38 -19.52
C ASP A 255 -12.00 -33.65 -20.79
N PHE A 256 -11.43 -32.48 -21.06
CA PHE A 256 -11.79 -31.63 -22.19
C PHE A 256 -10.57 -30.88 -22.74
N THR A 257 -10.55 -30.69 -24.06
CA THR A 257 -9.57 -29.80 -24.73
C THR A 257 -10.25 -29.03 -25.84
N ASN A 258 -9.88 -27.76 -26.04
CA ASN A 258 -10.45 -26.92 -27.11
C ASN A 258 -9.39 -26.24 -27.97
N TRP A 259 -8.39 -27.00 -28.41
CA TRP A 259 -7.30 -26.50 -29.26
C TRP A 259 -7.78 -25.85 -30.57
N GLY A 260 -7.08 -24.79 -30.97
CA GLY A 260 -7.20 -24.17 -32.27
C GLY A 260 -6.81 -25.12 -33.41
N GLY A 261 -7.23 -24.80 -34.63
CA GLY A 261 -6.88 -25.61 -35.80
C GLY A 261 -5.37 -25.58 -36.05
N GLY A 262 -4.69 -26.68 -35.74
CA GLY A 262 -3.23 -26.80 -35.86
C GLY A 262 -2.48 -26.79 -34.51
N GLU A 263 -3.19 -26.56 -33.40
CA GLU A 263 -2.63 -26.51 -32.05
C GLU A 263 -2.83 -27.82 -31.27
N PRO A 264 -2.00 -28.10 -30.24
CA PRO A 264 -0.77 -27.38 -29.92
C PRO A 264 0.32 -27.66 -30.96
N ASN A 265 1.14 -26.67 -31.30
CA ASN A 265 2.11 -26.77 -32.40
C ASN A 265 3.58 -26.72 -31.95
N ASN A 266 3.83 -26.35 -30.69
CA ASN A 266 5.13 -26.14 -30.09
C ASN A 266 6.09 -25.29 -30.96
N ALA A 267 5.66 -24.09 -31.34
CA ALA A 267 6.41 -23.24 -32.26
C ALA A 267 7.80 -22.92 -31.69
N GLY A 268 8.84 -23.26 -32.45
CA GLY A 268 10.21 -23.03 -32.02
C GLY A 268 10.69 -23.93 -30.88
N ASN A 269 9.93 -24.98 -30.53
CA ASN A 269 10.19 -25.92 -29.43
C ASN A 269 10.29 -25.21 -28.05
N ASN A 270 9.40 -24.25 -27.79
CA ASN A 270 9.39 -23.45 -26.57
C ASN A 270 7.97 -22.96 -26.19
N GLU A 271 6.91 -23.65 -26.61
CA GLU A 271 5.54 -23.31 -26.27
C GLU A 271 4.97 -24.36 -25.34
N HIS A 272 5.00 -24.05 -24.03
CA HIS A 272 4.60 -25.01 -22.99
C HIS A 272 3.35 -24.60 -22.20
N TYR A 273 2.78 -23.44 -22.52
CA TYR A 273 1.75 -22.79 -21.71
C TYR A 273 0.57 -22.39 -22.57
N THR A 274 -0.64 -22.58 -22.06
CA THR A 274 -1.85 -22.44 -22.88
C THR A 274 -2.52 -21.10 -22.69
N GLU A 275 -2.89 -20.46 -23.79
CA GLU A 275 -3.77 -19.29 -23.83
C GLU A 275 -5.18 -19.63 -24.35
N LEU A 276 -6.19 -18.97 -23.80
CA LEU A 276 -7.56 -18.91 -24.31
C LEU A 276 -7.74 -17.67 -25.18
N LEU A 277 -8.19 -17.86 -26.42
CA LEU A 277 -8.48 -16.78 -27.37
C LEU A 277 -9.90 -16.22 -27.16
N GLY A 278 -10.05 -14.94 -26.81
CA GLY A 278 -11.38 -14.34 -26.55
C GLY A 278 -12.33 -14.39 -27.74
N GLY A 279 -11.82 -14.14 -28.95
CA GLY A 279 -12.61 -14.10 -30.18
C GLY A 279 -13.24 -15.44 -30.58
N SER A 280 -12.51 -16.56 -30.44
CA SER A 280 -12.98 -17.89 -30.87
C SER A 280 -13.30 -18.85 -29.72
N GLY A 281 -12.72 -18.63 -28.54
CA GLY A 281 -12.77 -19.57 -27.42
C GLY A 281 -11.82 -20.75 -27.53
N GLN A 282 -11.03 -20.81 -28.60
CA GLN A 282 -10.07 -21.88 -28.83
C GLN A 282 -8.76 -21.60 -28.11
N TRP A 283 -7.97 -22.66 -27.93
CA TRP A 283 -6.71 -22.61 -27.21
C TRP A 283 -5.50 -22.62 -28.15
N ASN A 284 -4.41 -22.03 -27.69
CA ASN A 284 -3.11 -22.03 -28.36
C ASN A 284 -2.01 -22.24 -27.31
N ASP A 285 -0.97 -22.99 -27.64
CA ASP A 285 0.24 -23.06 -26.82
C ASP A 285 1.17 -21.90 -27.19
N VAL A 286 1.83 -21.31 -26.20
CA VAL A 286 2.78 -20.21 -26.38
C VAL A 286 3.87 -20.26 -25.30
N PRO A 287 4.98 -19.50 -25.44
CA PRO A 287 5.97 -19.36 -24.38
C PRO A 287 5.39 -18.59 -23.18
N PHE A 288 5.87 -18.88 -21.96
CA PHE A 288 5.35 -18.33 -20.70
C PHE A 288 5.29 -16.80 -20.63
N ASN A 289 6.13 -16.10 -21.38
CA ASN A 289 6.29 -14.64 -21.36
C ASN A 289 5.82 -13.96 -22.65
N HIS A 290 4.98 -14.62 -23.46
CA HIS A 290 4.60 -14.15 -24.79
C HIS A 290 4.13 -12.68 -24.81
N ALA A 291 5.04 -11.79 -25.20
CA ALA A 291 4.90 -10.32 -25.27
C ALA A 291 4.35 -9.63 -24.00
N LEU A 292 4.21 -10.31 -22.86
CA LEU A 292 3.55 -9.80 -21.65
C LEU A 292 2.15 -9.20 -21.92
N THR A 293 1.38 -9.83 -22.82
CA THR A 293 0.07 -9.32 -23.28
C THR A 293 -1.12 -10.20 -22.85
N ARG A 294 -0.88 -11.20 -22.01
CA ARG A 294 -1.87 -12.21 -21.63
C ARG A 294 -2.35 -11.98 -20.21
N PHE A 295 -3.66 -11.90 -20.03
CA PHE A 295 -4.34 -11.68 -18.76
C PHE A 295 -4.39 -13.01 -17.98
N ALA A 296 -4.18 -13.03 -16.67
CA ALA A 296 -4.35 -14.28 -15.92
C ALA A 296 -5.83 -14.52 -15.67
N LEU A 297 -6.33 -15.71 -16.02
CA LEU A 297 -7.67 -16.16 -15.66
C LEU A 297 -7.53 -17.13 -14.49
N ILE A 298 -8.07 -16.73 -13.35
CA ILE A 298 -7.89 -17.44 -12.09
C ILE A 298 -9.22 -18.09 -11.73
N GLU A 299 -9.16 -19.33 -11.28
CA GLU A 299 -10.29 -20.04 -10.71
C GLU A 299 -9.98 -20.41 -9.25
N VAL A 300 -10.94 -20.12 -8.37
CA VAL A 300 -10.94 -20.55 -6.98
C VAL A 300 -12.17 -21.41 -6.71
N ASN A 301 -11.95 -22.66 -6.31
CA ASN A 301 -13.01 -23.58 -5.94
C ASN A 301 -13.62 -23.18 -4.58
N LEU A 302 -14.91 -22.87 -4.57
CA LEU A 302 -15.66 -22.41 -3.40
C LEU A 302 -16.14 -23.56 -2.51
N ASP A 303 -16.32 -24.76 -3.04
CA ASP A 303 -16.68 -25.96 -2.26
C ASP A 303 -15.53 -26.41 -1.34
N ALA A 304 -14.29 -26.02 -1.68
CA ALA A 304 -13.10 -26.29 -0.88
C ALA A 304 -12.77 -25.19 0.15
N CYS A 305 -13.57 -24.11 0.21
CA CYS A 305 -13.21 -22.91 0.92
C CYS A 305 -14.23 -22.54 2.02
N THR A 306 -13.75 -21.98 3.14
CA THR A 306 -14.58 -21.52 4.26
C THR A 306 -14.55 -19.99 4.33
N PRO A 307 -15.70 -19.30 4.25
CA PRO A 307 -15.75 -17.84 4.32
C PRO A 307 -15.16 -17.29 5.62
N PRO A 308 -14.65 -16.05 5.59
CA PRO A 308 -14.07 -15.44 6.76
C PRO A 308 -15.12 -15.27 7.86
N SER A 309 -14.74 -15.56 9.09
CA SER A 309 -15.57 -15.39 10.29
C SER A 309 -14.77 -14.73 11.41
N VAL A 310 -15.39 -13.76 12.08
CA VAL A 310 -14.76 -13.08 13.22
C VAL A 310 -14.77 -14.01 14.43
N GLN A 311 -13.58 -14.42 14.88
CA GLN A 311 -13.37 -15.21 16.09
C GLN A 311 -13.22 -14.32 17.33
N GLN A 312 -12.65 -13.12 17.15
CA GLN A 312 -12.49 -12.13 18.21
C GLN A 312 -12.77 -10.74 17.67
N GLN A 313 -13.66 -10.02 18.36
CA GLN A 313 -13.93 -8.61 18.10
C GLN A 313 -12.89 -7.72 18.80
N PRO A 314 -12.55 -6.57 18.22
CA PRO A 314 -11.75 -5.56 18.91
C PRO A 314 -12.48 -5.03 20.13
N ALA A 315 -11.72 -4.82 21.21
CA ALA A 315 -12.22 -4.34 22.47
C ALA A 315 -11.20 -3.36 23.11
N PRO A 316 -11.67 -2.29 23.76
CA PRO A 316 -13.07 -1.88 23.89
C PRO A 316 -13.63 -1.25 22.59
N LEU A 317 -14.97 -1.25 22.42
CA LEU A 317 -15.64 -0.64 21.25
C LEU A 317 -15.66 0.90 21.29
N GLU A 318 -15.41 1.49 22.45
CA GLU A 318 -15.23 2.93 22.64
C GLU A 318 -13.89 3.12 23.35
N VAL A 319 -12.95 3.75 22.65
CA VAL A 319 -11.61 4.07 23.15
C VAL A 319 -11.55 5.58 23.31
N LEU A 320 -11.32 6.04 24.53
CA LEU A 320 -10.86 7.39 24.77
C LEU A 320 -9.34 7.35 24.98
N ALA A 321 -8.62 8.18 24.25
CA ALA A 321 -7.18 8.32 24.34
C ALA A 321 -6.79 9.79 24.56
N CYS A 322 -5.70 9.99 25.29
CA CYS A 322 -5.00 11.27 25.32
C CYS A 322 -4.05 11.37 24.12
N ASP A 323 -3.77 12.59 23.68
CA ASP A 323 -2.77 12.83 22.64
C ASP A 323 -1.39 12.24 23.03
N GLY A 324 -0.70 11.64 22.08
CA GLY A 324 0.57 10.93 22.27
C GLY A 324 0.45 9.49 22.79
N GLN A 325 -0.74 9.00 23.15
CA GLN A 325 -0.90 7.61 23.62
C GLN A 325 -0.73 6.57 22.50
N THR A 326 -0.52 5.32 22.92
CA THR A 326 -0.52 4.16 22.02
C THR A 326 -1.79 3.34 22.21
N ILE A 327 -2.49 3.06 21.12
CA ILE A 327 -3.75 2.31 21.10
C ILE A 327 -3.56 1.00 20.34
N ASN A 328 -4.04 -0.10 20.92
CA ASN A 328 -3.98 -1.43 20.31
C ASN A 328 -5.41 -1.96 20.12
N LEU A 329 -5.78 -2.30 18.89
CA LEU A 329 -7.04 -2.96 18.54
C LEU A 329 -6.72 -4.37 18.02
N ASN A 330 -7.20 -5.39 18.72
CA ASN A 330 -6.96 -6.79 18.34
C ASN A 330 -8.24 -7.47 17.85
N ALA A 331 -8.18 -8.11 16.69
CA ALA A 331 -9.22 -8.92 16.09
C ALA A 331 -8.63 -10.24 15.58
N ALA A 332 -9.42 -11.32 15.62
CA ALA A 332 -8.99 -12.62 15.12
C ALA A 332 -10.04 -13.17 14.16
N PHE A 333 -9.59 -13.85 13.12
CA PHE A 333 -10.42 -14.38 12.04
C PHE A 333 -10.09 -15.84 11.76
N ALA A 334 -11.10 -16.57 11.27
CA ALA A 334 -10.92 -17.89 10.70
C ALA A 334 -11.48 -17.91 9.27
N GLY A 335 -10.91 -18.73 8.41
CA GLY A 335 -11.31 -18.91 7.02
C GLY A 335 -10.27 -19.76 6.30
N SER A 336 -10.65 -20.34 5.17
CA SER A 336 -9.77 -21.12 4.30
C SER A 336 -10.12 -20.80 2.85
N PRO A 337 -9.20 -20.28 2.03
CA PRO A 337 -7.84 -19.85 2.36
C PRO A 337 -7.80 -18.83 3.51
N ALA A 338 -6.65 -18.72 4.17
CA ALA A 338 -6.47 -17.78 5.28
C ALA A 338 -6.88 -16.37 4.82
N PRO A 339 -7.77 -15.68 5.56
CA PRO A 339 -8.28 -14.40 5.11
C PRO A 339 -7.21 -13.32 5.13
N GLN A 340 -7.17 -12.52 4.07
CA GLN A 340 -6.44 -11.25 4.05
C GLN A 340 -7.23 -10.21 4.87
N LEU A 341 -6.51 -9.34 5.57
CA LEU A 341 -7.08 -8.37 6.51
C LEU A 341 -6.77 -6.94 6.07
N GLN A 342 -7.69 -6.02 6.32
CA GLN A 342 -7.50 -4.60 6.06
C GLN A 342 -8.29 -3.77 7.07
N TRP A 343 -7.59 -3.08 7.98
CA TRP A 343 -8.18 -2.06 8.83
C TRP A 343 -8.54 -0.82 8.01
N GLN A 344 -9.67 -0.21 8.33
CA GLN A 344 -10.17 1.00 7.68
C GLN A 344 -10.65 1.99 8.75
N ARG A 345 -10.62 3.28 8.42
CA ARG A 345 -11.14 4.35 9.27
C ARG A 345 -12.15 5.23 8.56
N ALA A 346 -13.14 5.72 9.30
CA ALA A 346 -14.07 6.76 8.84
C ALA A 346 -14.08 7.94 9.83
N PRO A 347 -14.23 9.19 9.37
CA PRO A 347 -14.47 10.33 10.24
C PRO A 347 -15.78 10.18 11.03
N LEU A 348 -15.84 10.68 12.27
CA LEU A 348 -17.06 10.59 13.09
C LEU A 348 -18.28 11.27 12.46
N ASN A 349 -18.07 12.29 11.63
CA ASN A 349 -19.13 13.02 10.93
C ASN A 349 -19.52 12.37 9.60
N GLU A 350 -18.76 11.40 9.09
CA GLU A 350 -19.00 10.68 7.84
C GLU A 350 -18.85 9.16 8.06
N PRO A 351 -19.71 8.54 8.89
CA PRO A 351 -19.50 7.19 9.44
C PRO A 351 -19.61 6.05 8.42
N GLU A 352 -19.93 6.35 7.16
CA GLU A 352 -19.98 5.38 6.05
C GLU A 352 -18.78 5.52 5.09
N SER A 353 -17.94 6.55 5.25
CA SER A 353 -16.83 6.85 4.35
C SER A 353 -15.51 6.25 4.85
N PHE A 354 -15.40 4.92 4.79
CA PHE A 354 -14.21 4.20 5.25
C PHE A 354 -13.05 4.27 4.23
N ILE A 355 -11.86 4.61 4.72
CA ILE A 355 -10.61 4.66 3.98
C ILE A 355 -9.66 3.61 4.57
N PRO A 356 -9.03 2.74 3.75
CA PRO A 356 -8.02 1.80 4.21
C PRO A 356 -6.89 2.47 4.98
N LEU A 357 -6.46 1.87 6.08
CA LEU A 357 -5.26 2.24 6.80
C LEU A 357 -4.02 1.62 6.15
N VAL A 358 -2.90 2.30 6.27
CA VAL A 358 -1.59 1.86 5.79
C VAL A 358 -0.61 2.04 6.96
N ASP A 359 0.31 1.09 7.12
CA ASP A 359 1.37 1.19 8.12
C ASP A 359 2.30 2.38 7.79
N GLY A 360 2.82 3.05 8.82
CA GLY A 360 3.59 4.29 8.68
C GLY A 360 2.89 5.50 9.31
N VAL A 361 3.36 6.71 8.99
CA VAL A 361 2.80 7.95 9.58
C VAL A 361 1.58 8.38 8.78
N SER A 362 0.42 8.46 9.44
CA SER A 362 -0.83 8.95 8.85
C SER A 362 -1.54 9.84 9.85
N ASN A 363 -1.82 11.09 9.45
CA ASN A 363 -2.63 12.04 10.25
C ASN A 363 -2.15 12.37 11.68
N GLY A 364 -0.98 11.90 12.10
CA GLY A 364 -0.42 12.18 13.43
C GLY A 364 0.18 10.93 14.07
N ALA A 365 -0.60 9.85 14.13
CA ALA A 365 -0.14 8.58 14.65
C ALA A 365 0.78 7.83 13.68
N PHE A 366 1.69 7.05 14.25
CA PHE A 366 2.38 5.97 13.56
C PHE A 366 1.53 4.70 13.64
N ILE A 367 1.08 4.21 12.49
CA ILE A 367 0.23 3.03 12.33
C ILE A 367 1.11 1.81 12.09
N SER A 368 0.79 0.69 12.73
CA SER A 368 1.36 -0.62 12.42
C SER A 368 0.32 -1.73 12.54
N GLY A 369 0.43 -2.77 11.71
CA GLY A 369 -0.48 -3.90 11.72
C GLY A 369 -1.82 -3.65 11.02
N ALA A 370 -1.91 -2.68 10.10
CA ALA A 370 -3.11 -2.36 9.33
C ALA A 370 -3.68 -3.53 8.50
N GLN A 371 -2.87 -4.53 8.17
CA GLN A 371 -3.28 -5.76 7.48
C GLN A 371 -3.15 -7.01 8.36
N THR A 372 -3.14 -6.83 9.67
CA THR A 372 -3.05 -7.92 10.65
C THR A 372 -4.26 -7.90 11.58
N GLY A 373 -4.35 -8.92 12.44
CA GLY A 373 -5.31 -8.91 13.53
C GLY A 373 -5.02 -7.82 14.58
N ASP A 374 -3.81 -7.28 14.64
CA ASP A 374 -3.32 -6.39 15.69
C ASP A 374 -2.99 -5.00 15.15
N LEU A 375 -3.97 -4.09 15.12
CA LEU A 375 -3.72 -2.69 14.75
C LEU A 375 -3.16 -1.92 15.95
N THR A 376 -2.01 -1.27 15.75
CA THR A 376 -1.38 -0.39 16.75
C THR A 376 -1.25 1.03 16.20
N LEU A 377 -1.82 2.00 16.91
CA LEU A 377 -1.68 3.43 16.64
C LEU A 377 -0.78 4.05 17.72
N THR A 378 0.43 4.46 17.38
CA THR A 378 1.41 5.02 18.31
C THR A 378 1.45 6.54 18.19
N GLY A 379 1.28 7.26 19.29
CA GLY A 379 1.38 8.71 19.30
C GLY A 379 0.13 9.41 18.75
N VAL A 380 -1.06 8.92 19.10
CA VAL A 380 -2.33 9.41 18.54
C VAL A 380 -2.54 10.91 18.78
N LEU A 381 -3.12 11.64 17.82
CA LEU A 381 -3.47 13.05 17.91
C LEU A 381 -4.99 13.24 17.73
N PRO A 382 -5.56 14.43 18.03
CA PRO A 382 -6.98 14.70 17.80
C PRO A 382 -7.45 14.38 16.37
N ALA A 383 -6.57 14.51 15.37
CA ALA A 383 -6.83 14.17 13.96
C ALA A 383 -6.98 12.66 13.66
N ASP A 384 -6.63 11.79 14.61
CA ASP A 384 -6.81 10.34 14.52
C ASP A 384 -8.16 9.87 15.09
N THR A 385 -8.95 10.80 15.63
CA THR A 385 -10.34 10.54 16.06
C THR A 385 -11.18 10.02 14.90
N GLY A 386 -11.88 8.91 15.11
CA GLY A 386 -12.65 8.27 14.04
C GLY A 386 -13.25 6.92 14.44
N ILE A 387 -13.88 6.28 13.46
CA ILE A 387 -14.46 4.94 13.56
C ILE A 387 -13.52 3.98 12.84
N TYR A 388 -13.12 2.90 13.52
CA TYR A 388 -12.18 1.91 13.02
C TYR A 388 -12.85 0.55 12.94
N HIS A 389 -12.63 -0.19 11.86
CA HIS A 389 -13.02 -1.60 11.77
C HIS A 389 -12.05 -2.36 10.88
N CYS A 390 -12.08 -3.69 10.96
CA CYS A 390 -11.24 -4.55 10.14
C CYS A 390 -12.11 -5.36 9.17
N LEU A 391 -11.76 -5.30 7.89
CA LEU A 391 -12.29 -6.15 6.83
C LEU A 391 -11.42 -7.41 6.74
N ALA A 392 -12.03 -8.58 6.81
CA ALA A 392 -11.39 -9.86 6.47
C ALA A 392 -12.04 -10.44 5.23
N PHE A 393 -11.24 -10.83 4.24
CA PHE A 393 -11.73 -11.37 2.97
C PHE A 393 -10.90 -12.56 2.49
N ASN A 394 -11.55 -13.51 1.85
CA ASN A 394 -10.92 -14.56 1.06
C ASN A 394 -11.80 -14.84 -0.16
N ALA A 395 -11.45 -15.85 -0.95
CA ALA A 395 -12.22 -16.20 -2.15
C ALA A 395 -13.70 -16.53 -1.89
N CYS A 396 -14.08 -16.96 -0.68
CA CYS A 396 -15.45 -17.34 -0.34
C CYS A 396 -16.31 -16.20 0.18
N GLY A 397 -15.73 -15.02 0.41
CA GLY A 397 -16.48 -13.85 0.87
C GLY A 397 -15.69 -12.97 1.83
N ASN A 398 -16.43 -12.11 2.53
CA ASN A 398 -15.87 -11.15 3.46
C ASN A 398 -16.72 -11.00 4.72
N VAL A 399 -16.08 -10.50 5.78
CA VAL A 399 -16.72 -10.13 7.05
C VAL A 399 -16.03 -8.90 7.64
N TYR A 400 -16.79 -8.07 8.34
CA TYR A 400 -16.26 -6.92 9.07
C TYR A 400 -16.33 -7.17 10.58
N THR A 401 -15.37 -6.62 11.32
CA THR A 401 -15.50 -6.48 12.78
C THR A 401 -16.59 -5.47 13.14
N GLN A 402 -16.98 -5.46 14.41
CA GLN A 402 -17.70 -4.33 14.98
C GLN A 402 -16.83 -3.07 14.91
N PRO A 403 -17.43 -1.89 14.65
CA PRO A 403 -16.71 -0.63 14.65
C PRO A 403 -16.27 -0.25 16.07
N VAL A 404 -15.03 0.22 16.18
CA VAL A 404 -14.45 0.85 17.37
C VAL A 404 -14.43 2.35 17.16
N THR A 405 -15.05 3.10 18.06
CA THR A 405 -14.94 4.56 18.08
C THR A 405 -13.70 4.94 18.88
N LEU A 406 -12.73 5.59 18.23
CA LEU A 406 -11.59 6.23 18.89
C LEU A 406 -11.85 7.72 19.01
N ARG A 407 -11.75 8.25 20.23
CA ARG A 407 -11.77 9.69 20.52
C ARG A 407 -10.45 10.08 21.14
N VAL A 408 -9.74 11.01 20.51
CA VAL A 408 -8.47 11.52 21.01
C VAL A 408 -8.66 12.95 21.49
N SER A 409 -8.39 13.17 22.77
CA SER A 409 -8.49 14.47 23.41
C SER A 409 -7.13 15.17 23.46
N LEU A 410 -7.11 16.47 23.19
CA LEU A 410 -5.94 17.31 23.44
C LEU A 410 -5.79 17.50 24.95
N ARG A 411 -4.65 17.08 25.52
CA ARG A 411 -4.44 17.15 26.98
C ARG A 411 -4.50 18.58 27.48
N GLY A 412 -5.27 18.79 28.55
CA GLY A 412 -5.40 20.07 29.23
C GLY A 412 -6.22 21.14 28.50
N ASP A 413 -6.75 20.88 27.31
CA ASP A 413 -7.68 21.79 26.62
C ASP A 413 -9.08 21.63 27.24
N MET A 414 -9.33 22.37 28.30
CA MET A 414 -10.51 22.25 29.14
C MET A 414 -11.66 23.12 28.66
N ASN A 415 -11.42 24.04 27.73
CA ASN A 415 -12.48 24.80 27.09
C ASN A 415 -12.80 24.31 25.64
N CYS A 416 -12.04 23.34 25.14
CA CYS A 416 -12.16 22.75 23.81
C CYS A 416 -12.02 23.79 22.67
N ASP A 417 -11.17 24.80 22.86
CA ASP A 417 -10.85 25.79 21.84
C ASP A 417 -9.73 25.33 20.89
N GLY A 418 -9.16 24.15 21.14
CA GLY A 418 -8.10 23.53 20.35
C GLY A 418 -6.70 23.90 20.81
N ALA A 419 -6.54 24.61 21.95
CA ALA A 419 -5.24 25.02 22.46
C ALA A 419 -5.15 24.97 23.98
N THR A 420 -4.25 24.14 24.50
CA THR A 420 -3.92 24.11 25.94
C THR A 420 -3.12 25.35 26.35
N ASN A 421 -3.78 26.29 27.03
CA ASN A 421 -3.23 27.59 27.38
C ASN A 421 -3.83 28.14 28.70
N ASN A 422 -3.48 29.37 29.07
CA ASN A 422 -3.91 29.96 30.35
C ASN A 422 -5.44 30.15 30.48
N PHE A 423 -6.20 30.09 29.38
CA PHE A 423 -7.67 30.11 29.39
C PHE A 423 -8.28 28.77 29.80
N ASP A 424 -7.48 27.69 29.91
CA ASP A 424 -7.93 26.39 30.41
C ASP A 424 -7.88 26.28 31.93
N ILE A 425 -7.21 27.20 32.63
CA ILE A 425 -7.06 27.16 34.09
C ILE A 425 -8.42 27.21 34.80
N ASP A 426 -9.27 28.17 34.45
CA ASP A 426 -10.59 28.32 35.06
C ASP A 426 -11.51 27.13 34.74
N PRO A 427 -11.63 26.67 33.48
CA PRO A 427 -12.36 25.45 33.15
C PRO A 427 -11.80 24.18 33.82
N PHE A 428 -10.48 24.02 33.94
CA PHE A 428 -9.83 22.91 34.66
C PHE A 428 -10.24 22.88 36.13
N VAL A 429 -10.16 24.02 36.80
CA VAL A 429 -10.58 24.15 38.21
C VAL A 429 -12.07 23.90 38.33
N LEU A 430 -12.89 24.46 37.43
CA LEU A 430 -14.34 24.26 37.43
C LEU A 430 -14.71 22.78 37.30
N ALA A 431 -14.06 22.05 36.39
CA ALA A 431 -14.28 20.63 36.19
C ALA A 431 -13.90 19.79 37.43
N LEU A 432 -12.89 20.19 38.21
CA LEU A 432 -12.52 19.51 39.48
C LEU A 432 -13.52 19.79 40.61
N VAL A 433 -14.02 21.03 40.71
CA VAL A 433 -14.81 21.47 41.89
C VAL A 433 -16.32 21.34 41.69
N ASP A 434 -16.81 21.45 40.46
CA ASP A 434 -18.22 21.37 40.08
C ASP A 434 -18.39 20.79 38.66
N PRO A 435 -18.21 19.46 38.48
CA PRO A 435 -18.35 18.81 37.18
C PRO A 435 -19.70 19.07 36.47
N PRO A 436 -20.86 19.05 37.17
CA PRO A 436 -22.14 19.39 36.53
C PRO A 436 -22.18 20.82 35.97
N LEU A 437 -21.59 21.79 36.68
CA LEU A 437 -21.51 23.17 36.18
C LEU A 437 -20.52 23.30 35.01
N TYR A 438 -19.42 22.55 35.03
CA TYR A 438 -18.51 22.46 33.90
C TYR A 438 -19.21 21.93 32.64
N GLU A 439 -19.91 20.80 32.72
CA GLU A 439 -20.66 20.22 31.58
C GLU A 439 -21.71 21.19 31.04
N ALA A 440 -22.37 21.95 31.93
CA ALA A 440 -23.35 22.97 31.52
C ALA A 440 -22.71 24.21 30.86
N THR A 441 -21.47 24.55 31.24
CA THR A 441 -20.74 25.74 30.76
C THR A 441 -19.98 25.47 29.47
N TYR A 442 -19.45 24.25 29.30
CA TYR A 442 -18.66 23.80 28.15
C TYR A 442 -19.31 22.57 27.49
N PRO A 443 -20.50 22.73 26.85
CA PRO A 443 -21.23 21.61 26.29
C PRO A 443 -20.45 20.93 25.15
N GLY A 444 -20.26 19.62 25.26
CA GLY A 444 -19.51 18.82 24.29
C GLY A 444 -18.01 18.77 24.53
N CYS A 445 -17.50 19.47 25.56
CA CYS A 445 -16.11 19.33 26.01
C CYS A 445 -16.01 18.20 27.04
N ASP A 446 -15.09 17.27 26.80
CA ASP A 446 -14.92 16.09 27.65
C ASP A 446 -14.09 16.47 28.89
N PRO A 447 -14.61 16.33 30.13
CA PRO A 447 -13.85 16.64 31.33
C PRO A 447 -12.60 15.75 31.48
N ARG A 448 -12.52 14.64 30.75
CA ARG A 448 -11.33 13.77 30.69
C ARG A 448 -10.15 14.43 29.97
N ASN A 449 -10.35 15.55 29.28
CA ASN A 449 -9.23 16.40 28.81
C ASN A 449 -8.33 16.85 29.98
N GLY A 450 -8.89 16.88 31.20
CA GLY A 450 -8.17 17.25 32.41
C GLY A 450 -7.32 16.14 33.00
N ASP A 451 -7.45 14.89 32.55
CA ASP A 451 -6.57 13.77 32.90
C ASP A 451 -5.23 13.91 32.17
N VAL A 452 -4.44 14.90 32.58
CA VAL A 452 -3.19 15.29 31.92
C VAL A 452 -2.08 14.28 32.21
N ASN A 453 -2.17 13.54 33.32
CA ASN A 453 -1.21 12.47 33.64
C ASN A 453 -1.58 11.11 33.02
N CYS A 454 -2.76 11.00 32.41
CA CYS A 454 -3.27 9.83 31.70
C CYS A 454 -3.39 8.57 32.56
N ASP A 455 -3.72 8.71 33.84
CA ASP A 455 -3.91 7.58 34.74
C ASP A 455 -5.32 6.97 34.68
N GLY A 456 -6.19 7.56 33.87
CA GLY A 456 -7.58 7.15 33.66
C GLY A 456 -8.56 7.84 34.61
N GLY A 457 -8.11 8.77 35.45
CA GLY A 457 -8.96 9.52 36.36
C GLY A 457 -8.57 10.98 36.51
N PHE A 458 -9.42 11.88 36.03
CA PHE A 458 -9.25 13.31 36.29
C PHE A 458 -9.47 13.67 37.77
N ASN A 459 -8.39 14.05 38.46
CA ASN A 459 -8.38 14.33 39.89
C ASN A 459 -7.26 15.33 40.29
N ASN A 460 -7.01 15.48 41.59
CA ASN A 460 -6.02 16.45 42.09
C ASN A 460 -4.56 16.12 41.71
N PHE A 461 -4.26 14.89 41.28
CA PHE A 461 -2.96 14.48 40.75
C PHE A 461 -2.70 15.01 39.33
N ASP A 462 -3.70 15.59 38.67
CA ASP A 462 -3.54 16.23 37.36
C ASP A 462 -3.13 17.70 37.44
N ILE A 463 -3.22 18.33 38.62
CA ILE A 463 -2.94 19.76 38.78
C ILE A 463 -1.48 20.09 38.42
N ASP A 464 -0.52 19.38 39.00
CA ASP A 464 0.91 19.65 38.74
C ASP A 464 1.32 19.29 37.29
N PRO A 465 0.88 18.15 36.71
CA PRO A 465 1.03 17.85 35.29
C PRO A 465 0.42 18.92 34.38
N PHE A 466 -0.77 19.43 34.69
CA PHE A 466 -1.43 20.48 33.92
C PHE A 466 -0.66 21.81 33.98
N VAL A 467 -0.19 22.20 35.18
CA VAL A 467 0.68 23.37 35.33
C VAL A 467 1.98 23.20 34.54
N THR A 468 2.55 21.99 34.53
CA THR A 468 3.74 21.68 33.74
C THR A 468 3.46 21.88 32.25
N LEU A 469 2.37 21.30 31.75
CA LEU A 469 1.93 21.39 30.35
C LEU A 469 1.78 22.85 29.88
N LEU A 470 1.18 23.70 30.70
CA LEU A 470 1.02 25.14 30.40
C LEU A 470 2.34 25.92 30.31
N ILE A 471 3.37 25.48 31.04
CA ILE A 471 4.67 26.17 31.10
C ILE A 471 5.64 25.66 30.04
N SER A 472 5.61 24.36 29.73
CA SER A 472 6.48 23.74 28.73
C SER A 472 5.95 23.85 27.29
N GLY A 473 4.65 24.13 27.13
CA GLY A 473 3.94 23.96 25.86
C GLY A 473 3.51 22.49 25.66
N PRO A 474 2.51 22.25 24.79
CA PRO A 474 2.07 20.90 24.41
C PRO A 474 3.16 20.12 23.67
#